data_AF-A0A3P5ZYR8-F1
#
_entry.id   AF-A0A3P5ZYR8-F1
#
_cell.length_a   1.000
_cell.length_b   1.000
_cell.length_c   1.000
_cell.angle_alpha   90.00
_cell.angle_beta   90.00
_cell.angle_gamma   90.00
#
_symmetry.space_group_name_H-M   'P 1'
#
loop_
_entity.id
_entity.type
_entity.pdbx_description
1 polymer ?
#
loop_
_entity_poly.entity_id
_entity_poly.type
_entity_poly.pdbx_seq_one_letter_code
_entity_poly.pdbx_strand_id
1 'polypeptide(L)'
;SQFNSALTTFTKQSNTTIQHFSLSLSKKKKRLPFSIKPSSSPPPLPSKIQTKSSDLIMNNKKNPDQKPEMPPSSSSPKKQTLFISSLILLWYTSNIGVLLLNKFLLSNYGFKFPIFLTMCHMSACAILSYVSIVFLKLVPLQHLKSRSQFMKVATLSIVFCASVVGGNVSLRYLPVSFNQAVGATTPFFTALFAYLMTFKREAWVTYGALVPVVTGVVIASGGEPGFHWFGFIMCISATAARAFKSVLQGILLSSEGEKLNSMNLMLYMSPIAVIALLPVTIVMEPDVMSVTLSLARQHQYMWILLLVNSVMAYSANLLNFLVTKHTSALTLQVLGNAKGAVAVVISILLFRNPVTVMGIGGYSITVLGVVAYGETKRRIMHEKNIVEDVINDFVDNFTETVQKKKNVSFFEQEETVSSRFNRMFGREKPIHHVLGGGKSADVLLWRNKKISASVLMGATAIWVLFEWINFHFLSLVCYGLLLGMIVQFVWSNASGALNRSQSGVPRLVLPKDFFADVGVTVGTEVNRGLMFLQDLACRGSLKQFLMVAIGLWLAAMIGSCCNFLTVLYIGFVGAHTMPVLYERYEDEVDGFVDSLLMKFHSHYKKMDTGFLSRIPSGRFGFKKHD
;
A
#
# COMPACT_ATOMS: atom_id res chain seq x y z
N SER A 1 49.87 9.39 -14.81
CA SER A 1 50.41 8.98 -16.12
C SER A 1 49.54 7.91 -16.80
N GLN A 2 49.32 6.73 -16.20
CA GLN A 2 48.50 5.64 -16.80
C GLN A 2 47.01 5.99 -16.99
N PHE A 3 46.41 6.81 -16.13
CA PHE A 3 45.01 7.26 -16.26
C PHE A 3 44.76 8.15 -17.50
N ASN A 4 45.70 9.04 -17.83
CA ASN A 4 45.59 9.89 -19.02
C ASN A 4 45.79 9.09 -20.31
N SER A 5 46.64 8.06 -20.30
CA SER A 5 46.81 7.18 -21.46
C SER A 5 45.54 6.39 -21.76
N ALA A 6 44.83 5.90 -20.73
CA ALA A 6 43.56 5.20 -20.89
C ALA A 6 42.44 6.12 -21.41
N LEU A 7 42.36 7.35 -20.88
CA LEU A 7 41.37 8.34 -21.32
C LEU A 7 41.59 8.76 -22.78
N THR A 8 42.84 8.92 -23.20
CA THR A 8 43.18 9.32 -24.58
C THR A 8 42.83 8.21 -25.58
N THR A 9 43.07 6.94 -25.24
CA THR A 9 42.68 5.78 -26.06
C THR A 9 41.16 5.64 -26.16
N PHE A 10 40.44 5.86 -25.05
CA PHE A 10 38.96 5.81 -25.04
C PHE A 10 38.34 6.93 -25.88
N THR A 11 38.92 8.13 -25.84
CA THR A 11 38.45 9.27 -26.64
C THR A 11 38.73 9.08 -28.14
N LYS A 12 39.88 8.50 -28.50
CA LYS A 12 40.19 8.12 -29.89
C LYS A 12 39.21 7.08 -30.43
N GLN A 13 38.90 6.04 -29.65
CA GLN A 13 38.00 4.96 -30.06
C GLN A 13 36.54 5.41 -30.16
N SER A 14 36.11 6.34 -29.30
CA SER A 14 34.81 7.00 -29.38
C SER A 14 34.68 7.85 -30.65
N ASN A 15 35.69 8.68 -30.97
CA ASN A 15 35.67 9.54 -32.15
C ASN A 15 35.68 8.75 -33.47
N THR A 16 36.41 7.63 -33.55
CA THR A 16 36.38 6.76 -34.74
C THR A 16 35.01 6.10 -34.91
N THR A 17 34.34 5.73 -33.82
CA THR A 17 32.99 5.15 -33.84
C THR A 17 31.94 6.18 -34.27
N ILE A 18 32.07 7.42 -33.81
CA ILE A 18 31.20 8.55 -34.21
C ILE A 18 31.41 8.93 -35.68
N GLN A 19 32.64 8.93 -36.19
CA GLN A 19 32.92 9.16 -37.62
C GLN A 19 32.35 8.04 -38.49
N HIS A 20 32.46 6.77 -38.07
CA HIS A 20 31.90 5.64 -38.81
C HIS A 20 30.35 5.68 -38.84
N PHE A 21 29.73 6.14 -37.75
CA PHE A 21 28.27 6.33 -37.68
C PHE A 21 27.80 7.51 -38.53
N SER A 22 28.55 8.62 -38.55
CA SER A 22 28.26 9.80 -39.38
C SER A 22 28.42 9.52 -40.88
N LEU A 23 29.43 8.74 -41.29
CA LEU A 23 29.61 8.26 -42.67
C LEU A 23 28.51 7.29 -43.11
N SER A 24 28.01 6.44 -42.20
CA SER A 24 26.87 5.54 -42.45
C SER A 24 25.56 6.32 -42.63
N LEU A 25 25.35 7.36 -41.83
CA LEU A 25 24.21 8.28 -41.96
C LEU A 25 24.27 9.13 -43.24
N SER A 26 25.45 9.59 -43.64
CA SER A 26 25.67 10.35 -44.88
C SER A 26 25.42 9.49 -46.13
N LYS A 27 25.82 8.21 -46.12
CA LYS A 27 25.51 7.26 -47.21
C LYS A 27 24.02 6.88 -47.29
N LYS A 28 23.29 6.86 -46.17
CA LYS A 28 21.83 6.62 -46.15
C LYS A 28 21.00 7.83 -46.61
N LYS A 29 21.50 9.06 -46.46
CA LYS A 29 20.80 10.28 -46.87
C LYS A 29 20.87 10.59 -48.37
N LYS A 30 21.76 9.93 -49.13
CA LYS A 30 21.91 10.08 -50.60
C LYS A 30 20.97 9.20 -51.45
N ARG A 31 20.11 8.37 -50.85
CA ARG A 31 19.11 7.58 -51.58
C ARG A 31 17.71 7.92 -51.09
N LEU A 32 17.12 8.97 -51.64
CA LEU A 32 15.67 9.22 -51.72
C LEU A 32 15.49 10.48 -52.60
N PRO A 33 14.81 10.40 -53.76
CA PRO A 33 14.41 11.60 -54.49
C PRO A 33 13.11 12.13 -53.87
N PHE A 34 12.98 13.45 -53.72
CA PHE A 34 11.81 14.25 -54.10
C PHE A 34 11.90 15.64 -53.46
N SER A 35 12.05 16.64 -54.34
CA SER A 35 12.01 18.07 -54.07
C SER A 35 10.55 18.52 -54.10
N ILE A 36 10.10 19.29 -53.11
CA ILE A 36 8.79 19.94 -53.12
C ILE A 36 9.01 21.47 -53.16
N LYS A 37 8.59 22.10 -54.26
CA LYS A 37 8.29 23.54 -54.34
C LYS A 37 6.82 23.76 -53.97
N PRO A 38 6.44 24.91 -53.39
CA PRO A 38 5.06 25.20 -53.03
C PRO A 38 4.29 25.76 -54.24
N SER A 39 3.10 25.21 -54.52
CA SER A 39 2.16 25.73 -55.52
C SER A 39 0.78 25.86 -54.89
N SER A 40 0.17 27.01 -55.19
CA SER A 40 -1.12 27.53 -54.74
C SER A 40 -2.33 26.83 -55.38
N SER A 41 -3.43 26.76 -54.61
CA SER A 41 -4.82 26.38 -54.94
C SER A 41 -5.15 24.89 -55.19
N PRO A 42 -6.28 24.36 -54.65
CA PRO A 42 -6.67 22.97 -54.82
C PRO A 42 -7.54 22.74 -56.08
N PRO A 43 -7.34 21.65 -56.85
CA PRO A 43 -8.26 21.22 -57.89
C PRO A 43 -9.34 20.26 -57.35
N PRO A 44 -10.46 20.05 -58.08
CA PRO A 44 -11.66 19.38 -57.57
C PRO A 44 -11.54 17.84 -57.54
N LEU A 45 -12.32 17.21 -56.65
CA LEU A 45 -12.35 15.75 -56.41
C LEU A 45 -12.88 14.94 -57.62
N PRO A 46 -12.29 13.78 -57.94
CA PRO A 46 -12.85 12.85 -58.92
C PRO A 46 -13.94 11.93 -58.33
N SER A 47 -14.96 11.69 -59.16
CA SER A 47 -16.25 11.03 -58.94
C SER A 47 -16.22 9.50 -58.70
N LYS A 48 -15.37 9.01 -57.78
CA LYS A 48 -15.27 7.56 -57.47
C LYS A 48 -15.55 7.16 -56.02
N ILE A 49 -16.13 8.07 -55.22
CA ILE A 49 -16.50 7.81 -53.82
C ILE A 49 -17.99 7.42 -53.68
N GLN A 50 -18.80 7.58 -54.72
CA GLN A 50 -20.26 7.42 -54.62
C GLN A 50 -20.78 5.98 -54.81
N THR A 51 -19.93 5.02 -55.16
CA THR A 51 -20.32 3.60 -55.33
C THR A 51 -19.87 2.67 -54.22
N LYS A 52 -19.27 3.17 -53.14
CA LYS A 52 -18.90 2.32 -51.97
C LYS A 52 -19.78 2.53 -50.74
N SER A 53 -20.67 3.52 -50.77
CA SER A 53 -21.60 3.81 -49.67
C SER A 53 -22.90 2.99 -49.75
N SER A 54 -23.24 2.46 -50.93
CA SER A 54 -24.47 1.68 -51.16
C SER A 54 -24.32 0.20 -50.77
N ASP A 55 -23.11 -0.37 -50.90
CA ASP A 55 -22.85 -1.77 -50.55
C ASP A 55 -22.64 -2.00 -49.04
N LEU A 56 -22.36 -0.94 -48.27
CA LEU A 56 -22.24 -0.99 -46.82
C LEU A 56 -23.59 -0.95 -46.08
N ILE A 57 -24.69 -0.67 -46.78
CA ILE A 57 -26.04 -0.57 -46.18
C ILE A 57 -26.83 -1.88 -46.33
N MET A 58 -26.43 -2.81 -47.20
CA MET A 58 -27.19 -4.03 -47.49
C MET A 58 -26.73 -5.31 -46.77
N ASN A 59 -25.69 -5.27 -45.93
CA ASN A 59 -25.15 -6.49 -45.30
C ASN A 59 -25.31 -6.58 -43.77
N ASN A 60 -26.20 -5.80 -43.16
CA ASN A 60 -26.48 -5.88 -41.73
C ASN A 60 -27.89 -6.41 -41.42
N LYS A 61 -28.28 -7.49 -42.09
CA LYS A 61 -29.43 -8.31 -41.67
C LYS A 61 -28.91 -9.35 -40.66
N LYS A 62 -28.74 -8.90 -39.41
CA LYS A 62 -28.26 -9.73 -38.30
C LYS A 62 -29.41 -10.57 -37.75
N ASN A 63 -29.12 -11.85 -37.56
CA ASN A 63 -29.93 -12.91 -36.97
C ASN A 63 -30.60 -12.47 -35.64
N PRO A 64 -31.91 -12.67 -35.42
CA PRO A 64 -32.63 -12.13 -34.26
C PRO A 64 -32.29 -12.74 -32.87
N ASP A 65 -31.39 -13.72 -32.77
CA ASP A 65 -31.11 -14.41 -31.49
C ASP A 65 -29.80 -14.02 -30.78
N GLN A 66 -29.11 -12.95 -31.20
CA GLN A 66 -27.87 -12.53 -30.54
C GLN A 66 -28.12 -11.36 -29.58
N LYS A 67 -28.29 -11.68 -28.29
CA LYS A 67 -28.37 -10.71 -27.19
C LYS A 67 -27.16 -9.74 -27.26
N PRO A 68 -27.36 -8.41 -27.27
CA PRO A 68 -26.26 -7.47 -27.32
C PRO A 68 -25.37 -7.64 -26.09
N GLU A 69 -24.09 -7.94 -26.31
CA GLU A 69 -23.07 -7.97 -25.28
C GLU A 69 -22.89 -6.53 -24.77
N MET A 70 -23.31 -6.28 -23.52
CA MET A 70 -23.14 -4.98 -22.88
C MET A 70 -21.65 -4.63 -22.79
N PRO A 71 -21.24 -3.39 -23.15
CA PRO A 71 -19.89 -2.94 -22.84
C PRO A 71 -19.66 -3.02 -21.32
N PRO A 72 -18.43 -3.34 -20.86
CA PRO A 72 -18.14 -3.44 -19.44
C PRO A 72 -18.50 -2.11 -18.76
N SER A 73 -19.34 -2.19 -17.73
CA SER A 73 -19.80 -1.05 -16.94
C SER A 73 -18.61 -0.17 -16.53
N SER A 74 -18.53 1.05 -17.05
CA SER A 74 -17.57 2.05 -16.61
C SER A 74 -17.82 2.34 -15.13
N SER A 75 -17.01 1.75 -14.25
CA SER A 75 -17.07 2.03 -12.82
C SER A 75 -16.87 3.52 -12.60
N SER A 76 -17.76 4.17 -11.84
CA SER A 76 -17.61 5.59 -11.49
C SER A 76 -16.17 5.88 -10.98
N PRO A 77 -15.54 7.02 -11.34
CA PRO A 77 -14.14 7.32 -11.03
C PRO A 77 -13.81 7.24 -9.52
N LYS A 78 -14.80 7.48 -8.65
CA LYS A 78 -14.71 7.32 -7.20
C LYS A 78 -14.53 5.86 -6.76
N LYS A 79 -15.27 4.92 -7.35
CA LYS A 79 -15.15 3.47 -7.09
C LYS A 79 -13.78 2.92 -7.50
N GLN A 80 -13.25 3.40 -8.64
CA GLN A 80 -11.92 3.00 -9.11
C GLN A 80 -10.80 3.51 -8.20
N THR A 81 -10.91 4.75 -7.69
CA THR A 81 -9.94 5.32 -6.74
C THR A 81 -9.94 4.58 -5.41
N LEU A 82 -11.12 4.24 -4.87
CA LEU A 82 -11.25 3.42 -3.66
C LEU A 82 -10.67 2.02 -3.85
N PHE A 83 -10.91 1.40 -5.00
CA PHE A 83 -10.35 0.10 -5.34
C PHE A 83 -8.81 0.12 -5.38
N ILE A 84 -8.20 1.08 -6.07
CA ILE A 84 -6.74 1.22 -6.14
C ILE A 84 -6.14 1.51 -4.76
N SER A 85 -6.79 2.36 -3.96
CA SER A 85 -6.34 2.68 -2.59
C SER A 85 -6.37 1.43 -1.68
N SER A 86 -7.43 0.63 -1.77
CA SER A 86 -7.55 -0.65 -1.06
C SER A 86 -6.47 -1.65 -1.48
N LEU A 87 -6.18 -1.76 -2.78
CA LEU A 87 -5.08 -2.61 -3.27
C LEU A 87 -3.72 -2.19 -2.72
N ILE A 88 -3.43 -0.88 -2.69
CA ILE A 88 -2.18 -0.36 -2.14
C ILE A 88 -2.07 -0.64 -0.63
N LEU A 89 -3.16 -0.44 0.11
CA LEU A 89 -3.20 -0.74 1.55
C LEU A 89 -2.93 -2.21 1.81
N LEU A 90 -3.63 -3.11 1.11
CA LEU A 90 -3.45 -4.54 1.27
C LEU A 90 -2.04 -4.98 0.86
N TRP A 91 -1.48 -4.37 -0.18
CA TRP A 91 -0.09 -4.60 -0.60
C TRP A 91 0.89 -4.23 0.52
N TYR A 92 0.74 -3.06 1.15
CA TYR A 92 1.58 -2.68 2.29
C TYR A 92 1.44 -3.64 3.46
N THR A 93 0.21 -3.97 3.84
CA THR A 93 -0.08 -4.89 4.94
C THR A 93 0.56 -6.26 4.71
N SER A 94 0.41 -6.84 3.50
CA SER A 94 1.06 -8.11 3.18
C SER A 94 2.59 -8.00 3.17
N ASN A 95 3.17 -6.89 2.67
CA ASN A 95 4.62 -6.67 2.70
C ASN A 95 5.18 -6.51 4.12
N ILE A 96 4.42 -5.90 5.04
CA ILE A 96 4.78 -5.81 6.45
C ILE A 96 4.66 -7.19 7.10
N GLY A 97 3.59 -7.94 6.80
CA GLY A 97 3.40 -9.32 7.27
C GLY A 97 4.57 -10.23 6.89
N VAL A 98 4.96 -10.25 5.61
CA VAL A 98 6.15 -11.00 5.14
C VAL A 98 7.41 -10.54 5.87
N LEU A 99 7.61 -9.24 6.03
CA LEU A 99 8.79 -8.71 6.71
C LEU A 99 8.88 -9.18 8.17
N LEU A 100 7.78 -9.10 8.92
CA LEU A 100 7.71 -9.49 10.32
C LEU A 100 7.88 -11.00 10.49
N LEU A 101 7.21 -11.80 9.66
CA LEU A 101 7.33 -13.26 9.68
C LEU A 101 8.73 -13.73 9.26
N ASN A 102 9.32 -13.10 8.22
CA ASN A 102 10.70 -13.35 7.85
C ASN A 102 11.64 -13.01 9.01
N LYS A 103 11.49 -11.84 9.64
CA LYS A 103 12.34 -11.46 10.78
C LYS A 103 12.19 -12.44 11.95
N PHE A 104 10.96 -12.85 12.26
CA PHE A 104 10.68 -13.81 13.32
C PHE A 104 11.36 -15.16 13.03
N LEU A 105 11.19 -15.71 11.82
CA LEU A 105 11.82 -16.96 11.42
C LEU A 105 13.36 -16.87 11.44
N LEU A 106 13.92 -15.83 10.78
CA LEU A 106 15.36 -15.69 10.58
C LEU A 106 16.13 -15.32 11.86
N SER A 107 15.51 -14.52 12.75
CA SER A 107 16.19 -13.97 13.93
C SER A 107 15.81 -14.67 15.23
N ASN A 108 14.52 -14.96 15.45
CA ASN A 108 14.03 -15.45 16.73
C ASN A 108 13.87 -16.98 16.75
N TYR A 109 13.50 -17.57 15.61
CA TYR A 109 13.20 -18.99 15.48
C TYR A 109 14.42 -19.83 15.03
N GLY A 110 15.58 -19.20 14.82
CA GLY A 110 16.83 -19.87 14.45
C GLY A 110 16.94 -20.29 12.97
N PHE A 111 15.95 -19.97 12.13
CA PHE A 111 15.91 -20.37 10.72
C PHE A 111 16.74 -19.44 9.84
N LYS A 112 18.08 -19.55 9.84
CA LYS A 112 18.98 -18.58 9.19
C LYS A 112 19.21 -18.80 7.68
N PHE A 113 18.15 -19.09 6.92
CA PHE A 113 18.24 -19.45 5.49
C PHE A 113 17.33 -18.56 4.60
N PRO A 114 17.68 -17.27 4.37
CA PRO A 114 16.85 -16.34 3.62
C PRO A 114 16.66 -16.69 2.13
N ILE A 115 17.62 -17.35 1.48
CA ILE A 115 17.51 -17.72 0.05
C ILE A 115 16.54 -18.90 -0.09
N PHE A 116 16.69 -19.93 0.74
CA PHE A 116 15.75 -21.04 0.83
C PHE A 116 14.34 -20.56 1.21
N LEU A 117 14.22 -19.62 2.15
CA LEU A 117 12.92 -19.04 2.51
C LEU A 117 12.22 -18.40 1.31
N THR A 118 12.98 -17.69 0.46
CA THR A 118 12.46 -17.15 -0.80
C THR A 118 12.09 -18.26 -1.78
N MET A 119 12.87 -19.34 -1.85
CA MET A 119 12.51 -20.50 -2.66
C MET A 119 11.18 -21.10 -2.22
N CYS A 120 10.92 -21.23 -0.91
CA CYS A 120 9.61 -21.64 -0.36
C CYS A 120 8.49 -20.68 -0.78
N HIS A 121 8.71 -19.36 -0.72
CA HIS A 121 7.74 -18.37 -1.18
C HIS A 121 7.37 -18.57 -2.65
N MET A 122 8.36 -18.77 -3.52
CA MET A 122 8.13 -18.97 -4.95
C MET A 122 7.46 -20.31 -5.25
N SER A 123 7.78 -21.38 -4.50
CA SER A 123 7.07 -22.66 -4.58
C SER A 123 5.60 -22.51 -4.20
N ALA A 124 5.29 -21.80 -3.12
CA ALA A 124 3.91 -21.51 -2.74
C ALA A 124 3.21 -20.62 -3.80
N CYS A 125 3.91 -19.64 -4.37
CA CYS A 125 3.36 -18.82 -5.45
C CYS A 125 2.99 -19.67 -6.68
N ALA A 126 3.82 -20.65 -7.05
CA ALA A 126 3.53 -21.57 -8.15
C ALA A 126 2.29 -22.44 -7.85
N ILE A 127 2.25 -23.09 -6.68
CA ILE A 127 1.17 -24.00 -6.28
C ILE A 127 -0.15 -23.23 -6.13
N LEU A 128 -0.17 -22.12 -5.39
CA LEU A 128 -1.39 -21.35 -5.14
C LEU A 128 -1.92 -20.68 -6.40
N SER A 129 -1.05 -20.22 -7.30
CA SER A 129 -1.48 -19.70 -8.61
C SER A 129 -2.09 -20.82 -9.47
N TYR A 130 -1.49 -22.00 -9.47
CA TYR A 130 -2.01 -23.16 -10.21
C TYR A 130 -3.40 -23.58 -9.69
N VAL A 131 -3.54 -23.75 -8.37
CA VAL A 131 -4.84 -24.07 -7.74
C VAL A 131 -5.88 -23.01 -8.06
N SER A 132 -5.51 -21.73 -7.98
CA SER A 132 -6.46 -20.64 -8.23
C SER A 132 -6.96 -20.55 -9.69
N ILE A 133 -6.10 -20.85 -10.66
CA ILE A 133 -6.43 -20.75 -12.08
C ILE A 133 -7.12 -22.04 -12.58
N VAL A 134 -6.53 -23.19 -12.26
CA VAL A 134 -6.97 -24.48 -12.82
C VAL A 134 -8.14 -25.06 -12.03
N PHE A 135 -8.06 -25.02 -10.69
CA PHE A 135 -9.06 -25.64 -9.82
C PHE A 135 -10.20 -24.68 -9.49
N LEU A 136 -9.90 -23.47 -9.01
CA LEU A 136 -10.90 -22.48 -8.62
C LEU A 136 -11.47 -21.67 -9.81
N LYS A 137 -10.83 -21.73 -10.98
CA LYS A 137 -11.21 -20.98 -12.20
C LYS A 137 -11.46 -19.49 -11.96
N LEU A 138 -10.70 -18.88 -11.04
CA LEU A 138 -10.85 -17.45 -10.70
C LEU A 138 -10.49 -16.53 -11.87
N VAL A 139 -9.62 -17.01 -12.77
CA VAL A 139 -9.12 -16.29 -13.93
C VAL A 139 -8.96 -17.27 -15.09
N PRO A 140 -9.28 -16.91 -16.35
CA PRO A 140 -9.00 -17.76 -17.50
C PRO A 140 -7.50 -18.03 -17.66
N LEU A 141 -7.15 -19.29 -17.91
CA LEU A 141 -5.78 -19.69 -18.22
C LEU A 141 -5.35 -19.03 -19.54
N GLN A 142 -4.22 -18.33 -19.52
CA GLN A 142 -3.68 -17.67 -20.70
C GLN A 142 -2.39 -18.33 -21.15
N HIS A 143 -2.41 -18.98 -22.31
CA HIS A 143 -1.21 -19.56 -22.89
C HIS A 143 -0.25 -18.48 -23.41
N LEU A 144 1.05 -18.75 -23.28
CA LEU A 144 2.09 -17.91 -23.86
C LEU A 144 2.02 -17.98 -25.39
N LYS A 145 1.85 -16.84 -26.04
CA LYS A 145 1.59 -16.75 -27.48
C LYS A 145 2.86 -16.82 -28.32
N SER A 146 4.01 -16.44 -27.74
CA SER A 146 5.27 -16.29 -28.47
C SER A 146 6.49 -16.68 -27.65
N ARG A 147 7.54 -17.14 -28.32
CA ARG A 147 8.87 -17.37 -27.73
C ARG A 147 9.44 -16.11 -27.11
N SER A 148 9.21 -14.93 -27.71
CA SER A 148 9.66 -13.65 -27.15
C SER A 148 9.00 -13.36 -25.79
N GLN A 149 7.70 -13.64 -25.68
CA GLN A 149 6.95 -13.48 -24.43
C GLN A 149 7.48 -14.43 -23.34
N PHE A 150 7.73 -15.70 -23.68
CA PHE A 150 8.36 -16.65 -22.76
C PHE A 150 9.75 -16.17 -22.30
N MET A 151 10.60 -15.68 -23.22
CA MET A 151 11.92 -15.15 -22.87
C MET A 151 11.84 -13.94 -21.94
N LYS A 152 10.85 -13.05 -22.12
CA LYS A 152 10.61 -11.92 -21.20
C LYS A 152 10.19 -12.40 -19.80
N VAL A 153 9.33 -13.41 -19.71
CA VAL A 153 8.92 -14.02 -18.42
C VAL A 153 10.10 -14.72 -17.75
N ALA A 154 10.89 -15.50 -18.49
CA ALA A 154 12.09 -16.15 -17.97
C ALA A 154 13.11 -15.12 -17.47
N THR A 155 13.32 -14.05 -18.22
CA THR A 155 14.20 -12.94 -17.83
C THR A 155 13.69 -12.26 -16.56
N LEU A 156 12.37 -12.01 -16.47
CA LEU A 156 11.74 -11.47 -15.26
C LEU A 156 12.03 -12.33 -14.02
N SER A 157 11.91 -13.65 -14.13
CA SER A 157 12.22 -14.60 -13.05
C SER A 157 13.69 -14.56 -12.64
N ILE A 158 14.61 -14.65 -13.59
CA ILE A 158 16.06 -14.66 -13.32
C ILE A 158 16.49 -13.35 -12.66
N VAL A 159 16.02 -12.22 -13.18
CA VAL A 159 16.33 -10.89 -12.63
C VAL A 159 15.76 -10.73 -11.23
N PHE A 160 14.56 -11.26 -10.96
CA PHE A 160 14.03 -11.32 -9.60
C PHE A 160 14.94 -12.12 -8.67
N CYS A 161 15.36 -13.32 -9.04
CA CYS A 161 16.27 -14.15 -8.26
C CYS A 161 17.61 -13.44 -7.99
N ALA A 162 18.23 -12.89 -9.04
CA ALA A 162 19.47 -12.12 -8.92
C ALA A 162 19.32 -10.94 -7.96
N SER A 163 18.17 -10.26 -7.98
CA SER A 163 17.89 -9.14 -7.09
C SER A 163 17.77 -9.54 -5.62
N VAL A 164 17.18 -10.71 -5.34
CA VAL A 164 17.05 -11.25 -3.98
C VAL A 164 18.40 -11.74 -3.47
N VAL A 165 19.11 -12.53 -4.27
CA VAL A 165 20.43 -13.09 -3.90
C VAL A 165 21.41 -11.95 -3.67
N GLY A 166 21.52 -11.02 -4.62
CA GLY A 166 22.44 -9.89 -4.49
C GLY A 166 22.13 -8.96 -3.32
N GLY A 167 20.84 -8.75 -3.02
CA GLY A 167 20.43 -7.98 -1.84
C GLY A 167 20.75 -8.67 -0.52
N ASN A 168 20.61 -9.99 -0.44
CA ASN A 168 21.00 -10.74 0.76
C ASN A 168 22.52 -10.80 0.92
N VAL A 169 23.26 -10.96 -0.18
CA VAL A 169 24.74 -10.92 -0.16
C VAL A 169 25.22 -9.55 0.30
N SER A 170 24.66 -8.45 -0.22
CA SER A 170 25.11 -7.11 0.16
C SER A 170 24.90 -6.80 1.65
N LEU A 171 23.83 -7.32 2.26
CA LEU A 171 23.56 -7.19 3.70
C LEU A 171 24.59 -7.92 4.59
N ARG A 172 25.38 -8.86 4.04
CA ARG A 172 26.48 -9.49 4.78
C ARG A 172 27.71 -8.58 4.92
N TYR A 173 27.87 -7.62 4.01
CA TYR A 173 29.05 -6.76 3.93
C TYR A 173 28.78 -5.30 4.27
N LEU A 174 27.53 -4.86 4.16
CA LEU A 174 27.15 -3.46 4.33
C LEU A 174 26.04 -3.32 5.38
N PRO A 175 26.07 -2.24 6.18
CA PRO A 175 24.98 -1.91 7.10
C PRO A 175 23.63 -1.80 6.40
N VAL A 176 22.56 -2.09 7.15
CA VAL A 176 21.18 -2.07 6.64
C VAL A 176 20.80 -0.65 6.17
N SER A 177 21.18 0.38 6.94
CA SER A 177 20.95 1.80 6.60
C SER A 177 21.57 2.18 5.25
N PHE A 178 22.83 1.78 5.04
CA PHE A 178 23.54 2.05 3.79
C PHE A 178 22.94 1.30 2.60
N ASN A 179 22.60 0.01 2.78
CA ASN A 179 21.87 -0.77 1.77
C ASN A 179 20.55 -0.12 1.36
N GLN A 180 19.78 0.39 2.32
CA GLN A 180 18.50 1.03 2.07
C GLN A 180 18.65 2.38 1.36
N ALA A 181 19.69 3.15 1.70
CA ALA A 181 20.03 4.37 0.99
C ALA A 181 20.39 4.11 -0.48
N VAL A 182 21.25 3.13 -0.76
CA VAL A 182 21.55 2.70 -2.14
C VAL A 182 20.27 2.21 -2.83
N GLY A 183 19.44 1.44 -2.13
CA GLY A 183 18.14 0.97 -2.61
C GLY A 183 17.18 2.10 -2.98
N ALA A 184 17.29 3.28 -2.36
CA ALA A 184 16.48 4.45 -2.70
C ALA A 184 16.73 4.97 -4.12
N THR A 185 17.86 4.60 -4.75
CA THR A 185 18.15 4.92 -6.16
C THR A 185 17.36 4.05 -7.16
N THR A 186 16.53 3.10 -6.71
CA THR A 186 15.76 2.21 -7.61
C THR A 186 14.97 2.97 -8.71
N PRO A 187 14.32 4.11 -8.45
CA PRO A 187 13.61 4.86 -9.50
C PRO A 187 14.53 5.41 -10.60
N PHE A 188 15.78 5.73 -10.30
CA PHE A 188 16.78 6.12 -11.30
C PHE A 188 16.99 5.00 -12.32
N PHE A 189 17.29 3.79 -11.83
CA PHE A 189 17.43 2.62 -12.69
C PHE A 189 16.11 2.28 -13.41
N THR A 190 14.96 2.50 -12.75
CA THR A 190 13.65 2.22 -13.34
C THR A 190 13.38 3.14 -14.52
N ALA A 191 13.64 4.44 -14.38
CA ALA A 191 13.50 5.41 -15.47
C ALA A 191 14.47 5.12 -16.63
N LEU A 192 15.71 4.72 -16.31
CA LEU A 192 16.70 4.31 -17.31
C LEU A 192 16.24 3.08 -18.10
N PHE A 193 15.87 1.99 -17.42
CA PHE A 193 15.43 0.76 -18.08
C PHE A 193 14.10 0.93 -18.80
N ALA A 194 13.17 1.72 -18.27
CA ALA A 194 11.93 2.05 -18.96
C ALA A 194 12.20 2.77 -20.29
N TYR A 195 13.12 3.73 -20.30
CA TYR A 195 13.56 4.39 -21.54
C TYR A 195 14.23 3.41 -22.50
N LEU A 196 15.16 2.56 -22.03
CA LEU A 196 15.85 1.59 -22.88
C LEU A 196 14.90 0.55 -23.50
N MET A 197 13.85 0.14 -22.79
CA MET A 197 12.91 -0.89 -23.26
C MET A 197 11.78 -0.34 -24.13
N THR A 198 11.34 0.90 -23.87
CA THR A 198 10.16 1.47 -24.56
C THR A 198 10.51 2.58 -25.54
N PHE A 199 11.76 3.09 -25.51
CA PHE A 199 12.21 4.29 -26.21
C PHE A 199 11.38 5.55 -25.90
N LYS A 200 10.58 5.55 -24.84
CA LYS A 200 9.81 6.71 -24.36
C LYS A 200 10.54 7.39 -23.21
N ARG A 201 10.79 8.70 -23.35
CA ARG A 201 11.43 9.51 -22.30
C ARG A 201 10.38 10.02 -21.31
N GLU A 202 10.76 10.03 -20.04
CA GLU A 202 10.02 10.76 -19.01
C GLU A 202 10.33 12.26 -19.10
N ALA A 203 9.50 13.09 -18.44
CA ALA A 203 9.74 14.53 -18.38
C ALA A 203 11.10 14.84 -17.73
N TRP A 204 11.85 15.81 -18.27
CA TRP A 204 13.17 16.21 -17.78
C TRP A 204 13.21 16.52 -16.28
N VAL A 205 12.13 17.10 -15.74
CA VAL A 205 11.96 17.39 -14.32
C VAL A 205 12.06 16.12 -13.45
N THR A 206 11.57 14.97 -13.97
CA THR A 206 11.68 13.67 -13.31
C THR A 206 13.13 13.24 -13.15
N TYR A 207 13.97 13.44 -14.18
CA TYR A 207 15.40 13.13 -14.11
C TYR A 207 16.14 14.10 -13.18
N GLY A 208 15.79 15.39 -13.20
CA GLY A 208 16.33 16.38 -12.27
C GLY A 208 16.09 16.02 -10.80
N ALA A 209 14.89 15.52 -10.48
CA ALA A 209 14.55 15.08 -9.12
C ALA A 209 15.30 13.82 -8.65
N LEU A 210 15.92 13.05 -9.56
CA LEU A 210 16.71 11.87 -9.23
C LEU A 210 18.19 12.20 -8.96
N VAL A 211 18.67 13.37 -9.40
CA VAL A 211 20.06 13.80 -9.16
C VAL A 211 20.38 13.85 -7.66
N PRO A 212 19.58 14.50 -6.78
CA PRO A 212 19.86 14.50 -5.34
C PRO A 212 19.89 13.09 -4.74
N VAL A 213 19.06 12.18 -5.23
CA VAL A 213 19.03 10.78 -4.74
C VAL A 213 20.38 10.09 -4.99
N VAL A 214 20.93 10.23 -6.20
CA VAL A 214 22.22 9.63 -6.55
C VAL A 214 23.37 10.35 -5.84
N THR A 215 23.35 11.69 -5.80
CA THR A 215 24.36 12.50 -5.09
C THR A 215 24.42 12.16 -3.61
N GLY A 216 23.27 12.01 -2.95
CA GLY A 216 23.20 11.64 -1.54
C GLY A 216 23.85 10.28 -1.26
N VAL A 217 23.64 9.29 -2.13
CA VAL A 217 24.28 7.97 -2.01
C VAL A 217 25.79 8.03 -2.24
N VAL A 218 26.27 8.86 -3.19
CA VAL A 218 27.71 9.05 -3.41
C VAL A 218 28.37 9.67 -2.17
N ILE A 219 27.75 10.70 -1.58
CA ILE A 219 28.23 11.32 -0.34
C ILE A 219 28.19 10.33 0.83
N ALA A 220 27.08 9.59 0.99
CA ALA A 220 26.94 8.59 2.04
C ALA A 220 28.00 7.48 1.92
N SER A 221 28.34 7.07 0.69
CA SER A 221 29.39 6.06 0.43
C SER A 221 30.76 6.53 0.92
N GLY A 222 31.11 7.80 0.72
CA GLY A 222 32.37 8.38 1.19
C GLY A 222 32.44 8.56 2.70
N GLY A 223 31.28 8.66 3.37
CA GLY A 223 31.16 8.78 4.81
C GLY A 223 30.90 7.47 5.56
N GLU A 224 30.81 6.33 4.89
CA GLU A 224 30.42 5.06 5.53
C GLU A 224 31.66 4.33 6.09
N PRO A 225 31.82 4.20 7.42
CA PRO A 225 33.02 3.57 8.01
C PRO A 225 33.16 2.09 7.66
N GLY A 226 32.04 1.39 7.47
CA GLY A 226 31.98 -0.02 7.11
C GLY A 226 31.90 -0.27 5.60
N PHE A 227 32.37 0.66 4.76
CA PHE A 227 32.22 0.53 3.33
C PHE A 227 33.02 -0.64 2.75
N HIS A 228 32.32 -1.57 2.08
CA HIS A 228 32.91 -2.72 1.42
C HIS A 228 32.56 -2.76 -0.07
N TRP A 229 33.56 -2.69 -0.95
CA TRP A 229 33.38 -2.58 -2.40
C TRP A 229 32.53 -3.69 -3.01
N PHE A 230 32.81 -4.95 -2.67
CA PHE A 230 32.02 -6.07 -3.16
C PHE A 230 30.56 -5.99 -2.67
N GLY A 231 30.35 -5.61 -1.41
CA GLY A 231 29.01 -5.43 -0.85
C GLY A 231 28.23 -4.34 -1.59
N PHE A 232 28.91 -3.23 -1.91
CA PHE A 232 28.34 -2.11 -2.64
C PHE A 232 27.98 -2.47 -4.09
N ILE A 233 28.85 -3.18 -4.81
CA ILE A 233 28.57 -3.68 -6.16
C ILE A 233 27.37 -4.62 -6.15
N MET A 234 27.29 -5.55 -5.19
CA MET A 234 26.14 -6.44 -5.03
C MET A 234 24.86 -5.66 -4.73
N CYS A 235 24.94 -4.61 -3.90
CA CYS A 235 23.80 -3.76 -3.54
C CYS A 235 23.26 -2.96 -4.74
N ILE A 236 24.15 -2.31 -5.50
CA ILE A 236 23.79 -1.57 -6.72
C ILE A 236 23.22 -2.53 -7.77
N SER A 237 23.88 -3.67 -8.01
CA SER A 237 23.42 -4.66 -8.98
C SER A 237 22.04 -5.22 -8.62
N ALA A 238 21.82 -5.52 -7.33
CA ALA A 238 20.51 -5.94 -6.84
C ALA A 238 19.45 -4.84 -7.02
N THR A 239 19.84 -3.57 -6.87
CA THR A 239 18.96 -2.42 -7.05
C THR A 239 18.59 -2.19 -8.52
N ALA A 240 19.56 -2.31 -9.43
CA ALA A 240 19.32 -2.30 -10.86
C ALA A 240 18.43 -3.49 -11.29
N ALA A 241 18.69 -4.69 -10.76
CA ALA A 241 17.87 -5.86 -11.03
C ALA A 241 16.42 -5.68 -10.52
N ARG A 242 16.21 -5.15 -9.31
CA ARG A 242 14.86 -4.80 -8.80
C ARG A 242 14.14 -3.83 -9.73
N ALA A 243 14.83 -2.80 -10.19
CA ALA A 243 14.27 -1.84 -11.14
C ALA A 243 13.89 -2.50 -12.48
N PHE A 244 14.81 -3.29 -13.04
CA PHE A 244 14.60 -3.97 -14.31
C PHE A 244 13.44 -4.98 -14.25
N LYS A 245 13.35 -5.74 -13.15
CA LYS A 245 12.20 -6.61 -12.84
C LYS A 245 10.89 -5.82 -12.92
N SER A 246 10.79 -4.70 -12.20
CA SER A 246 9.56 -3.89 -12.19
C SER A 246 9.18 -3.38 -13.58
N VAL A 247 10.15 -2.99 -14.42
CA VAL A 247 9.89 -2.56 -15.81
C VAL A 247 9.38 -3.71 -16.67
N LEU A 248 10.05 -4.87 -16.67
CA LEU A 248 9.61 -6.06 -17.41
C LEU A 248 8.21 -6.52 -16.99
N GLN A 249 7.96 -6.51 -15.67
CA GLN A 249 6.66 -6.82 -15.09
C GLN A 249 5.57 -5.86 -15.60
N GLY A 250 5.84 -4.55 -15.62
CA GLY A 250 4.91 -3.56 -16.17
C GLY A 250 4.60 -3.78 -17.64
N ILE A 251 5.60 -4.08 -18.47
CA ILE A 251 5.43 -4.35 -19.91
C ILE A 251 4.54 -5.59 -20.12
N LEU A 252 4.81 -6.68 -19.40
CA LEU A 252 4.04 -7.94 -19.52
C LEU A 252 2.58 -7.83 -19.03
N LEU A 253 2.29 -6.88 -18.14
CA LEU A 253 0.93 -6.65 -17.61
C LEU A 253 0.11 -5.65 -18.44
N SER A 254 0.78 -4.77 -19.21
CA SER A 254 0.13 -3.63 -19.87
C SER A 254 0.25 -3.61 -21.40
N SER A 255 1.21 -4.31 -22.02
CA SER A 255 1.44 -4.24 -23.47
C SER A 255 0.33 -4.93 -24.27
N GLU A 256 -0.23 -4.24 -25.27
CA GLU A 256 -1.15 -4.83 -26.25
C GLU A 256 -0.44 -5.97 -27.00
N GLY A 257 -1.15 -7.09 -27.20
CA GLY A 257 -0.62 -8.30 -27.84
C GLY A 257 0.08 -9.30 -26.89
N GLU A 258 0.81 -8.82 -25.87
CA GLU A 258 1.57 -9.66 -24.90
C GLU A 258 0.99 -9.66 -23.48
N LYS A 259 -0.13 -8.97 -23.25
CA LYS A 259 -0.78 -8.81 -21.95
C LYS A 259 -1.08 -10.15 -21.26
N LEU A 260 -0.45 -10.37 -20.12
CA LEU A 260 -0.76 -11.45 -19.19
C LEU A 260 -1.53 -10.90 -17.99
N ASN A 261 -2.49 -11.68 -17.48
CA ASN A 261 -3.11 -11.38 -16.20
C ASN A 261 -2.13 -11.66 -15.07
N SER A 262 -2.22 -10.90 -13.98
CA SER A 262 -1.31 -10.97 -12.84
C SER A 262 -1.12 -12.39 -12.31
N MET A 263 -2.20 -13.16 -12.21
CA MET A 263 -2.15 -14.54 -11.73
C MET A 263 -1.45 -15.50 -12.71
N ASN A 264 -1.71 -15.36 -14.02
CA ASN A 264 -1.03 -16.15 -15.05
C ASN A 264 0.47 -15.80 -15.12
N LEU A 265 0.82 -14.51 -15.00
CA LEU A 265 2.22 -14.09 -14.94
C LEU A 265 2.95 -14.70 -13.74
N MET A 266 2.28 -14.75 -12.57
CA MET A 266 2.81 -15.41 -11.37
C MET A 266 3.02 -16.91 -11.57
N LEU A 267 2.04 -17.58 -12.19
CA LEU A 267 2.09 -19.01 -12.48
C LEU A 267 3.31 -19.37 -13.35
N TYR A 268 3.64 -18.55 -14.36
CA TYR A 268 4.80 -18.82 -15.22
C TYR A 268 6.13 -18.37 -14.61
N MET A 269 6.15 -17.25 -13.90
CA MET A 269 7.38 -16.70 -13.32
C MET A 269 7.91 -17.58 -12.18
N SER A 270 7.01 -18.07 -11.33
CA SER A 270 7.39 -18.69 -10.04
C SER A 270 8.17 -20.00 -10.17
N PRO A 271 7.78 -20.97 -11.02
CA PRO A 271 8.54 -22.21 -11.20
C PRO A 271 9.96 -21.96 -11.73
N ILE A 272 10.12 -21.02 -12.68
CA ILE A 272 11.43 -20.64 -13.21
C ILE A 272 12.30 -20.05 -12.08
N ALA A 273 11.70 -19.24 -11.20
CA ALA A 273 12.41 -18.68 -10.06
C ALA A 273 12.85 -19.77 -9.05
N VAL A 274 12.03 -20.78 -8.80
CA VAL A 274 12.40 -21.93 -7.95
C VAL A 274 13.60 -22.67 -8.55
N ILE A 275 13.56 -22.99 -9.84
CA ILE A 275 14.66 -23.67 -10.55
C ILE A 275 15.95 -22.83 -10.49
N ALA A 276 15.85 -21.51 -10.64
CA ALA A 276 17.00 -20.62 -10.58
C ALA A 276 17.56 -20.45 -9.15
N LEU A 277 16.71 -20.47 -8.11
CA LEU A 277 17.12 -20.34 -6.71
C LEU A 277 17.68 -21.64 -6.13
N LEU A 278 17.26 -22.79 -6.63
CA LEU A 278 17.69 -24.10 -6.13
C LEU A 278 19.23 -24.27 -6.09
N PRO A 279 19.99 -24.09 -7.19
CA PRO A 279 21.44 -24.25 -7.15
C PRO A 279 22.11 -23.20 -6.24
N VAL A 280 21.59 -21.97 -6.21
CA VAL A 280 22.11 -20.91 -5.33
C VAL A 280 21.93 -21.28 -3.87
N THR A 281 20.78 -21.87 -3.53
CA THR A 281 20.48 -22.32 -2.17
C THR A 281 21.42 -23.44 -1.74
N ILE A 282 21.66 -24.43 -2.60
CA ILE A 282 22.58 -25.53 -2.31
C ILE A 282 24.02 -25.02 -2.08
N VAL A 283 24.47 -24.04 -2.87
CA VAL A 283 25.83 -23.50 -2.76
C VAL A 283 25.99 -22.54 -1.58
N MET A 284 25.01 -21.67 -1.33
CA MET A 284 25.12 -20.61 -0.31
C MET A 284 24.57 -20.99 1.06
N GLU A 285 23.71 -22.01 1.13
CA GLU A 285 23.00 -22.48 2.32
C GLU A 285 23.03 -24.03 2.39
N PRO A 286 24.22 -24.66 2.43
CA PRO A 286 24.37 -26.12 2.25
C PRO A 286 23.67 -26.97 3.33
N ASP A 287 23.65 -26.50 4.58
CA ASP A 287 23.04 -27.22 5.72
C ASP A 287 21.52 -27.01 5.84
N VAL A 288 20.88 -26.38 4.84
CA VAL A 288 19.48 -25.98 4.97
C VAL A 288 18.54 -27.17 5.22
N MET A 289 18.75 -28.30 4.56
CA MET A 289 17.86 -29.46 4.70
C MET A 289 17.99 -30.10 6.07
N SER A 290 19.21 -30.27 6.59
CA SER A 290 19.46 -30.89 7.89
C SER A 290 18.95 -30.01 9.03
N VAL A 291 19.21 -28.70 8.98
CA VAL A 291 18.78 -27.74 10.01
C VAL A 291 17.29 -27.48 9.95
N THR A 292 16.68 -27.44 8.76
CA THR A 292 15.21 -27.30 8.64
C THR A 292 14.51 -28.51 9.25
N LEU A 293 15.00 -29.72 8.98
CA LEU A 293 14.39 -30.95 9.49
C LEU A 293 14.57 -31.09 11.01
N SER A 294 15.72 -30.66 11.55
CA SER A 294 15.94 -30.66 13.00
C SER A 294 15.06 -29.64 13.72
N LEU A 295 14.96 -28.39 13.22
CA LEU A 295 14.06 -27.38 13.75
C LEU A 295 12.59 -27.81 13.66
N ALA A 296 12.21 -28.49 12.58
CA ALA A 296 10.86 -29.02 12.41
C ALA A 296 10.52 -30.13 13.42
N ARG A 297 11.50 -30.94 13.84
CA ARG A 297 11.33 -31.95 14.90
C ARG A 297 11.28 -31.31 16.28
N GLN A 298 12.07 -30.27 16.52
CA GLN A 298 12.12 -29.58 17.80
C GLN A 298 10.88 -28.70 18.04
N HIS A 299 10.38 -28.06 16.99
CA HIS A 299 9.25 -27.16 17.07
C HIS A 299 8.09 -27.60 16.17
N GLN A 300 7.01 -28.07 16.82
CA GLN A 300 5.78 -28.55 16.17
C GLN A 300 5.13 -27.55 15.19
N TYR A 301 5.35 -26.23 15.36
CA TYR A 301 4.73 -25.19 14.54
C TYR A 301 5.57 -24.73 13.34
N MET A 302 6.78 -25.27 13.13
CA MET A 302 7.69 -24.83 12.07
C MET A 302 7.04 -24.86 10.68
N TRP A 303 6.42 -25.99 10.31
CA TRP A 303 5.77 -26.14 9.00
C TRP A 303 4.59 -25.19 8.80
N ILE A 304 3.81 -24.95 9.85
CA ILE A 304 2.69 -24.01 9.83
C ILE A 304 3.21 -22.58 9.64
N LEU A 305 4.26 -22.19 10.37
CA LEU A 305 4.87 -20.86 10.24
C LEU A 305 5.46 -20.64 8.84
N LEU A 306 6.17 -21.64 8.28
CA LEU A 306 6.68 -21.59 6.91
C LEU A 306 5.54 -21.50 5.88
N LEU A 307 4.45 -22.24 6.08
CA LEU A 307 3.27 -22.18 5.22
C LEU A 307 2.61 -20.80 5.28
N VAL A 308 2.32 -20.28 6.47
CA VAL A 308 1.71 -18.95 6.67
C VAL A 308 2.57 -17.86 6.07
N ASN A 309 3.89 -17.91 6.29
CA ASN A 309 4.82 -16.97 5.70
C ASN A 309 4.81 -17.03 4.16
N SER A 310 4.75 -18.24 3.60
CA SER A 310 4.73 -18.44 2.14
C SER A 310 3.39 -18.03 1.50
N VAL A 311 2.26 -18.25 2.18
CA VAL A 311 0.94 -17.75 1.76
C VAL A 311 0.90 -16.22 1.81
N MET A 312 1.47 -15.61 2.85
CA MET A 312 1.59 -14.15 2.95
C MET A 312 2.47 -13.59 1.82
N ALA A 313 3.56 -14.29 1.47
CA ALA A 313 4.42 -13.92 0.35
C ALA A 313 3.71 -14.02 -1.00
N TYR A 314 2.87 -15.04 -1.19
CA TYR A 314 1.99 -15.13 -2.36
C TYR A 314 1.03 -13.94 -2.45
N SER A 315 0.36 -13.57 -1.35
CA SER A 315 -0.50 -12.38 -1.30
C SER A 315 0.29 -11.12 -1.67
N ALA A 316 1.46 -10.90 -1.06
CA ALA A 316 2.31 -9.75 -1.31
C ALA A 316 2.76 -9.66 -2.78
N ASN A 317 3.15 -10.79 -3.38
CA ASN A 317 3.58 -10.87 -4.78
C ASN A 317 2.39 -10.66 -5.74
N LEU A 318 1.22 -11.25 -5.47
CA LEU A 318 0.03 -11.06 -6.29
C LEU A 318 -0.43 -9.59 -6.27
N LEU A 319 -0.48 -8.99 -5.08
CA LEU A 319 -0.81 -7.58 -4.91
C LEU A 319 0.22 -6.67 -5.56
N ASN A 320 1.51 -7.04 -5.55
CA ASN A 320 2.55 -6.31 -6.27
C ASN A 320 2.24 -6.24 -7.78
N PHE A 321 1.80 -7.36 -8.37
CA PHE A 321 1.42 -7.41 -9.78
C PHE A 321 0.10 -6.67 -10.05
N LEU A 322 -0.90 -6.79 -9.17
CA LEU A 322 -2.17 -6.08 -9.30
C LEU A 322 -2.00 -4.57 -9.19
N VAL A 323 -1.23 -4.09 -8.21
CA VAL A 323 -0.88 -2.67 -8.07
C VAL A 323 -0.13 -2.20 -9.30
N THR A 324 0.84 -2.98 -9.82
CA THR A 324 1.57 -2.61 -11.04
C THR A 324 0.65 -2.51 -12.25
N LYS A 325 -0.29 -3.44 -12.40
CA LYS A 325 -1.27 -3.48 -13.49
C LYS A 325 -2.21 -2.26 -13.47
N HIS A 326 -2.66 -1.85 -12.28
CA HIS A 326 -3.63 -0.76 -12.11
C HIS A 326 -2.98 0.62 -11.88
N THR A 327 -1.67 0.69 -11.71
CA THR A 327 -0.93 1.95 -11.56
C THR A 327 0.22 2.01 -12.57
N SER A 328 1.45 1.81 -12.13
CA SER A 328 2.61 1.63 -12.99
C SER A 328 3.75 0.99 -12.20
N ALA A 329 4.74 0.44 -12.91
CA ALA A 329 5.99 -0.01 -12.32
C ALA A 329 6.66 1.10 -11.49
N LEU A 330 6.58 2.35 -11.95
CA LEU A 330 7.22 3.50 -11.32
C LEU A 330 6.53 3.91 -10.01
N THR A 331 5.19 3.87 -9.97
CA THR A 331 4.40 4.14 -8.76
C THR A 331 4.79 3.19 -7.63
N LEU A 332 4.96 1.91 -7.95
CA LEU A 332 5.40 0.90 -6.99
C LEU A 332 6.77 1.23 -6.38
N GLN A 333 7.71 1.77 -7.17
CA GLN A 333 9.02 2.18 -6.67
C GLN A 333 8.95 3.40 -5.76
N VAL A 334 8.06 4.37 -6.04
CA VAL A 334 7.84 5.53 -5.16
C VAL A 334 7.34 5.04 -3.79
N LEU A 335 6.33 4.17 -3.79
CA LEU A 335 5.79 3.57 -2.57
C LEU A 335 6.85 2.75 -1.79
N GLY A 336 7.65 1.97 -2.51
CA GLY A 336 8.77 1.21 -1.95
C GLY A 336 9.86 2.10 -1.35
N ASN A 337 10.20 3.20 -2.01
CA ASN A 337 11.19 4.15 -1.53
C ASN A 337 10.72 4.91 -0.28
N ALA A 338 9.43 5.25 -0.17
CA ALA A 338 8.87 5.84 1.05
C ALA A 338 9.06 4.89 2.25
N LYS A 339 8.78 3.59 2.06
CA LYS A 339 9.09 2.54 3.05
C LYS A 339 10.59 2.47 3.34
N GLY A 340 11.43 2.54 2.30
CA GLY A 340 12.88 2.52 2.42
C GLY A 340 13.45 3.66 3.28
N ALA A 341 12.97 4.89 3.06
CA ALA A 341 13.39 6.07 3.82
C ALA A 341 13.08 5.93 5.31
N VAL A 342 11.87 5.48 5.66
CA VAL A 342 11.49 5.19 7.05
C VAL A 342 12.37 4.10 7.64
N ALA A 343 12.65 3.05 6.87
CA ALA A 343 13.52 1.96 7.30
C ALA A 343 14.96 2.43 7.57
N VAL A 344 15.49 3.40 6.79
CA VAL A 344 16.83 3.97 7.03
C VAL A 344 16.87 4.59 8.41
N VAL A 345 15.90 5.47 8.73
CA VAL A 345 15.84 6.15 10.04
C VAL A 345 15.73 5.13 11.17
N ILE A 346 14.80 4.18 11.07
CA ILE A 346 14.61 3.14 12.08
C ILE A 346 15.88 2.29 12.24
N SER A 347 16.55 1.92 11.14
CA SER A 347 17.75 1.10 11.20
C SER A 347 18.90 1.82 11.90
N ILE A 348 19.09 3.12 11.67
CA ILE A 348 20.10 3.92 12.36
C ILE A 348 19.80 3.98 13.87
N LEU A 349 18.54 4.22 14.24
CA LEU A 349 18.11 4.31 15.64
C LEU A 349 18.25 2.97 16.39
N LEU A 350 17.89 1.85 15.75
CA LEU A 350 17.91 0.52 16.35
C LEU A 350 19.29 -0.13 16.38
N PHE A 351 20.03 -0.09 15.26
CA PHE A 351 21.31 -0.78 15.15
C PHE A 351 22.48 0.05 15.69
N ARG A 352 22.28 1.36 15.93
CA ARG A 352 23.29 2.29 16.49
C ARG A 352 24.66 2.16 15.80
N ASN A 353 24.66 1.89 14.50
CA ASN A 353 25.88 1.80 13.71
C ASN A 353 26.60 3.16 13.71
N PRO A 354 27.94 3.19 13.72
CA PRO A 354 28.68 4.44 13.67
C PRO A 354 28.43 5.13 12.33
N VAL A 355 27.63 6.19 12.33
CA VAL A 355 27.37 7.01 11.14
C VAL A 355 28.17 8.31 11.26
N THR A 356 28.99 8.61 10.26
CA THR A 356 29.72 9.89 10.22
C THR A 356 28.79 11.04 9.89
N VAL A 357 29.20 12.27 10.20
CA VAL A 357 28.45 13.47 9.81
C VAL A 357 28.24 13.55 8.29
N MET A 358 29.25 13.13 7.50
CA MET A 358 29.15 13.01 6.05
C MET A 358 28.10 11.97 5.64
N GLY A 359 28.06 10.82 6.32
CA GLY A 359 27.04 9.79 6.13
C GLY A 359 25.63 10.30 6.40
N ILE A 360 25.42 11.00 7.53
CA ILE A 360 24.13 11.62 7.88
C ILE A 360 23.71 12.60 6.78
N GLY A 361 24.61 13.48 6.34
CA GLY A 361 24.33 14.42 5.25
C GLY A 361 23.91 13.72 3.95
N GLY A 362 24.62 12.65 3.56
CA GLY A 362 24.28 11.86 2.38
C GLY A 362 22.92 11.17 2.49
N TYR A 363 22.59 10.58 3.64
CA TYR A 363 21.29 9.98 3.90
C TYR A 363 20.15 11.02 3.86
N SER A 364 20.35 12.19 4.46
CA SER A 364 19.36 13.28 4.42
C SER A 364 19.10 13.77 3.00
N ILE A 365 20.14 13.99 2.20
CA ILE A 365 20.01 14.39 0.79
C ILE A 365 19.25 13.32 -0.01
N THR A 366 19.55 12.04 0.23
CA THR A 366 18.89 10.91 -0.43
C THR A 366 17.38 10.90 -0.11
N VAL A 367 17.02 11.02 1.17
CA VAL A 367 15.61 11.04 1.61
C VAL A 367 14.87 12.23 1.02
N LEU A 368 15.46 13.44 1.08
CA LEU A 368 14.87 14.64 0.49
C LEU A 368 14.67 14.49 -1.03
N GLY A 369 15.64 13.92 -1.74
CA GLY A 369 15.54 13.63 -3.16
C GLY A 369 14.38 12.67 -3.48
N VAL A 370 14.19 11.63 -2.67
CA VAL A 370 13.07 10.68 -2.82
C VAL A 370 11.72 11.37 -2.65
N VAL A 371 11.59 12.26 -1.65
CA VAL A 371 10.37 13.03 -1.41
C VAL A 371 10.10 13.96 -2.59
N ALA A 372 11.10 14.73 -3.03
CA ALA A 372 10.99 15.64 -4.16
C ALA A 372 10.61 14.92 -5.47
N TYR A 373 11.21 13.75 -5.72
CA TYR A 373 10.88 12.89 -6.84
C TYR A 373 9.42 12.38 -6.77
N GLY A 374 8.99 11.91 -5.60
CA GLY A 374 7.62 11.45 -5.38
C GLY A 374 6.57 12.54 -5.60
N GLU A 375 6.85 13.77 -5.14
CA GLU A 375 5.99 14.93 -5.37
C GLU A 375 5.95 15.34 -6.85
N THR A 376 7.12 15.41 -7.49
CA THR A 376 7.24 15.76 -8.92
C THR A 376 6.41 14.79 -9.78
N LYS A 377 6.55 13.49 -9.54
CA LYS A 377 5.80 12.49 -10.30
C LYS A 377 4.30 12.56 -10.02
N ARG A 378 3.90 12.82 -8.76
CA ARG A 378 2.49 13.00 -8.41
C ARG A 378 1.86 14.18 -9.18
N ARG A 379 2.58 15.31 -9.28
CA ARG A 379 2.14 16.48 -10.06
C ARG A 379 1.98 16.15 -11.54
N ILE A 380 2.97 15.50 -12.14
CA ILE A 380 2.94 15.11 -13.57
C ILE A 380 1.77 14.15 -13.86
N MET A 381 1.50 13.17 -12.98
CA MET A 381 0.36 12.27 -13.17
C MET A 381 -0.98 12.98 -12.99
N HIS A 382 -1.08 13.90 -12.02
CA HIS A 382 -2.29 14.71 -11.84
C HIS A 382 -2.57 15.59 -13.06
N GLU A 383 -1.54 16.24 -13.62
CA GLU A 383 -1.66 17.06 -14.82
C GLU A 383 -2.07 16.23 -16.05
N LYS A 384 -1.49 15.04 -16.24
CA LYS A 384 -1.92 14.11 -17.30
C LYS A 384 -3.39 13.71 -17.16
N ASN A 385 -3.83 13.36 -15.96
CA ASN A 385 -5.22 12.97 -15.72
C ASN A 385 -6.18 14.12 -16.02
N ILE A 386 -5.85 15.37 -15.62
CA ILE A 386 -6.68 16.54 -15.96
C ILE A 386 -6.80 16.71 -17.47
N VAL A 387 -5.68 16.60 -18.20
CA VAL A 387 -5.70 16.75 -19.66
C VAL A 387 -6.54 15.65 -20.31
N GLU A 388 -6.45 14.42 -19.82
CA GLU A 388 -7.22 13.28 -20.33
C GLU A 388 -8.71 13.40 -20.01
N ASP A 389 -9.07 13.87 -18.80
CA ASP A 389 -10.45 14.18 -18.42
C ASP A 389 -11.04 15.31 -19.28
N VAL A 390 -10.27 16.37 -19.56
CA VAL A 390 -10.70 17.47 -20.45
C VAL A 390 -10.88 17.01 -21.89
N ILE A 391 -10.00 16.14 -22.39
CA ILE A 391 -10.14 15.56 -23.74
C ILE A 391 -11.39 14.66 -23.79
N ASN A 392 -11.62 13.83 -22.79
CA ASN A 392 -12.79 12.95 -22.73
C ASN A 392 -14.08 13.77 -22.64
N ASP A 393 -14.13 14.80 -21.80
CA ASP A 393 -15.28 15.70 -21.69
C ASP A 393 -15.55 16.44 -23.01
N PHE A 394 -14.51 16.84 -23.74
CA PHE A 394 -14.66 17.42 -25.07
C PHE A 394 -15.18 16.39 -26.10
N VAL A 395 -14.66 15.16 -26.08
CA VAL A 395 -15.10 14.07 -26.97
C VAL A 395 -16.55 13.68 -26.67
N ASP A 396 -16.93 13.60 -25.39
CA ASP A 396 -18.29 13.28 -24.95
C ASP A 396 -19.25 14.41 -25.35
N ASN A 397 -18.89 15.68 -25.10
CA ASN A 397 -19.69 16.84 -25.54
C ASN A 397 -19.87 16.86 -27.07
N PHE A 398 -18.81 16.54 -27.83
CA PHE A 398 -18.88 16.47 -29.29
C PHE A 398 -19.73 15.29 -29.76
N THR A 399 -19.61 14.13 -29.11
CA THR A 399 -20.41 12.94 -29.40
C THR A 399 -21.87 13.18 -29.08
N GLU A 400 -22.18 13.85 -27.96
CA GLU A 400 -23.52 14.31 -27.60
C GLU A 400 -24.07 15.32 -28.62
N THR A 401 -23.28 16.27 -29.12
CA THR A 401 -23.76 17.20 -30.16
C THR A 401 -24.01 16.51 -31.50
N VAL A 402 -23.23 15.48 -31.83
CA VAL A 402 -23.42 14.65 -33.03
C VAL A 402 -24.62 13.70 -32.88
N GLN A 403 -24.91 13.20 -31.67
CA GLN A 403 -26.09 12.37 -31.38
C GLN A 403 -27.38 13.19 -31.21
N LYS A 404 -27.33 14.39 -30.62
CA LYS A 404 -28.47 15.33 -30.51
C LYS A 404 -28.96 15.84 -31.86
N LYS A 405 -28.15 15.74 -32.91
CA LYS A 405 -28.59 16.05 -34.28
C LYS A 405 -29.41 14.94 -34.94
N LYS A 406 -29.68 13.82 -34.26
CA LYS A 406 -30.42 12.70 -34.86
C LYS A 406 -31.69 12.24 -34.13
N ASN A 407 -31.91 12.58 -32.86
CA ASN A 407 -33.15 12.22 -32.18
C ASN A 407 -33.65 13.40 -31.33
N VAL A 408 -34.67 14.10 -31.83
CA VAL A 408 -35.51 14.98 -31.02
C VAL A 408 -36.93 14.43 -31.06
N SER A 409 -37.38 13.89 -29.93
CA SER A 409 -38.78 13.87 -29.47
C SER A 409 -38.74 13.58 -27.97
N PHE A 410 -39.02 14.57 -27.11
CA PHE A 410 -40.35 14.82 -26.53
C PHE A 410 -40.80 13.68 -25.63
N PHE A 411 -40.65 13.84 -24.31
CA PHE A 411 -41.71 13.71 -23.29
C PHE A 411 -41.12 14.00 -21.89
N GLU A 412 -41.68 15.06 -21.28
CA GLU A 412 -42.21 15.16 -19.93
C GLU A 412 -41.36 14.79 -18.70
N GLN A 413 -41.35 15.74 -17.78
CA GLN A 413 -40.59 15.77 -16.54
C GLN A 413 -41.59 15.81 -15.40
N GLU A 414 -41.76 14.70 -14.70
CA GLU A 414 -42.41 14.65 -13.40
C GLU A 414 -41.56 13.77 -12.49
N GLU A 415 -41.02 14.35 -11.42
CA GLU A 415 -40.97 13.71 -10.10
C GLU A 415 -40.39 14.70 -9.09
N THR A 416 -41.28 15.24 -8.27
CA THR A 416 -40.96 15.78 -6.95
C THR A 416 -41.74 14.96 -5.94
N VAL A 417 -41.11 14.66 -4.79
CA VAL A 417 -41.65 14.05 -3.57
C VAL A 417 -41.38 12.54 -3.42
N SER A 418 -40.12 12.19 -3.07
CA SER A 418 -39.84 11.05 -2.17
C SER A 418 -38.42 11.14 -1.58
N SER A 419 -38.11 12.20 -0.83
CA SER A 419 -36.81 12.34 -0.16
C SER A 419 -36.91 12.69 1.32
N ARG A 420 -38.02 12.31 1.99
CA ARG A 420 -38.24 12.67 3.40
C ARG A 420 -38.51 11.53 4.37
N PHE A 421 -38.51 10.29 3.94
CA PHE A 421 -38.63 9.15 4.86
C PHE A 421 -37.56 8.12 4.55
N ASN A 422 -36.44 8.21 5.28
CA ASN A 422 -35.65 7.10 5.85
C ASN A 422 -34.21 7.58 6.11
N ARG A 423 -33.97 8.01 7.35
CA ARG A 423 -32.62 8.20 7.92
C ARG A 423 -32.49 7.29 9.14
N MET A 424 -31.35 6.62 9.31
CA MET A 424 -31.12 5.65 10.40
C MET A 424 -31.42 6.24 11.78
N PHE A 425 -32.04 5.42 12.64
CA PHE A 425 -32.47 5.76 14.01
C PHE A 425 -33.56 6.84 14.14
N GLY A 426 -34.28 7.20 13.07
CA GLY A 426 -35.42 8.14 13.16
C GLY A 426 -35.01 9.56 13.56
N ARG A 427 -33.79 9.95 13.20
CA ARG A 427 -33.14 11.16 13.71
C ARG A 427 -33.54 12.40 12.91
N GLU A 428 -34.25 13.33 13.54
CA GLU A 428 -34.68 14.59 12.88
C GLU A 428 -33.60 15.70 12.87
N LYS A 429 -32.52 15.55 13.64
CA LYS A 429 -31.46 16.59 13.83
C LYS A 429 -30.12 16.19 13.18
N PRO A 430 -29.21 17.10 12.81
CA PRO A 430 -27.89 16.78 12.20
C PRO A 430 -26.87 16.19 13.21
N ILE A 431 -25.83 15.48 12.74
CA ILE A 431 -24.87 14.70 13.57
C ILE A 431 -24.12 15.59 14.57
N HIS A 432 -23.85 16.85 14.16
CA HIS A 432 -23.22 17.87 15.00
C HIS A 432 -23.90 18.08 16.36
N HIS A 433 -25.22 17.95 16.42
CA HIS A 433 -25.98 18.13 17.67
C HIS A 433 -25.95 16.90 18.57
N VAL A 434 -25.82 15.70 17.98
CA VAL A 434 -25.75 14.43 18.75
C VAL A 434 -24.40 14.25 19.42
N LEU A 435 -23.33 14.82 18.84
CA LEU A 435 -22.01 14.87 19.45
C LEU A 435 -21.89 15.95 20.55
N GLY A 436 -23.00 16.53 21.02
CA GLY A 436 -23.04 17.52 22.09
C GLY A 436 -22.88 18.98 21.63
N GLY A 437 -22.57 19.22 20.34
CA GLY A 437 -22.35 20.56 19.79
C GLY A 437 -21.07 21.26 20.29
N GLY A 438 -20.72 22.38 19.65
CA GLY A 438 -19.56 23.19 20.02
C GLY A 438 -18.20 22.64 19.56
N LYS A 439 -17.12 23.13 20.17
CA LYS A 439 -15.73 22.89 19.71
C LYS A 439 -15.35 21.40 19.67
N SER A 440 -15.85 20.57 20.58
CA SER A 440 -15.57 19.14 20.62
C SER A 440 -16.20 18.39 19.45
N ALA A 441 -17.45 18.72 19.10
CA ALA A 441 -18.12 18.18 17.92
C ALA A 441 -17.44 18.65 16.62
N ASP A 442 -16.96 19.91 16.58
CA ASP A 442 -16.22 20.44 15.44
C ASP A 442 -14.85 19.77 15.24
N VAL A 443 -14.22 19.33 16.32
CA VAL A 443 -12.98 18.53 16.28
C VAL A 443 -13.28 17.10 15.81
N LEU A 444 -14.32 16.46 16.33
CA LEU A 444 -14.73 15.11 15.92
C LEU A 444 -15.21 15.05 14.46
N LEU A 445 -15.87 16.11 13.98
CA LEU A 445 -16.34 16.25 12.60
C LEU A 445 -15.30 16.89 11.66
N TRP A 446 -14.04 17.05 12.11
CA TRP A 446 -12.94 17.60 11.30
C TRP A 446 -13.20 18.99 10.71
N ARG A 447 -14.12 19.76 11.28
CA ARG A 447 -14.38 21.16 10.89
C ARG A 447 -13.17 22.04 11.21
N ASN A 448 -12.47 21.74 12.30
CA ASN A 448 -11.16 22.33 12.60
C ASN A 448 -10.01 21.34 12.35
N LYS A 449 -9.67 21.18 11.07
CA LYS A 449 -8.66 20.21 10.58
C LYS A 449 -7.32 20.27 11.30
N LYS A 450 -6.88 21.45 11.77
CA LYS A 450 -5.60 21.61 12.47
C LYS A 450 -5.63 20.95 13.85
N ILE A 451 -6.70 21.19 14.61
CA ILE A 451 -6.87 20.64 15.96
C ILE A 451 -7.18 19.15 15.90
N SER A 452 -8.08 18.72 15.00
CA SER A 452 -8.40 17.30 14.81
C SER A 452 -7.18 16.49 14.39
N ALA A 453 -6.36 17.02 13.46
CA ALA A 453 -5.14 16.36 13.03
C ALA A 453 -4.08 16.32 14.15
N SER A 454 -3.93 17.39 14.95
CA SER A 454 -2.97 17.37 16.07
C SER A 454 -3.37 16.40 17.17
N VAL A 455 -4.66 16.32 17.49
CA VAL A 455 -5.19 15.39 18.51
C VAL A 455 -5.01 13.94 18.05
N LEU A 456 -5.33 13.64 16.79
CA LEU A 456 -5.13 12.31 16.23
C LEU A 456 -3.64 11.94 16.16
N MET A 457 -2.79 12.87 15.70
CA MET A 457 -1.33 12.68 15.65
C MET A 457 -0.73 12.43 17.03
N GLY A 458 -1.19 13.15 18.05
CA GLY A 458 -0.78 12.93 19.45
C GLY A 458 -1.18 11.55 19.95
N ALA A 459 -2.44 11.14 19.73
CA ALA A 459 -2.92 9.82 20.11
C ALA A 459 -2.17 8.70 19.37
N THR A 460 -1.88 8.87 18.07
CA THR A 460 -1.06 7.95 17.29
C THR A 460 0.37 7.88 17.82
N ALA A 461 0.99 9.02 18.15
CA ALA A 461 2.34 9.05 18.70
C ALA A 461 2.41 8.32 20.06
N ILE A 462 1.42 8.53 20.94
CA ILE A 462 1.30 7.82 22.22
C ILE A 462 1.16 6.31 21.97
N TRP A 463 0.23 5.90 21.11
CA TRP A 463 0.06 4.49 20.77
C TRP A 463 1.35 3.86 20.22
N VAL A 464 2.05 4.54 19.30
CA VAL A 464 3.33 4.08 18.75
C VAL A 464 4.42 3.97 19.81
N LEU A 465 4.54 4.95 20.72
CA LEU A 465 5.52 4.94 21.80
C LEU A 465 5.33 3.74 22.74
N PHE A 466 4.09 3.46 23.13
CA PHE A 466 3.82 2.41 24.12
C PHE A 466 3.72 1.01 23.50
N GLU A 467 3.05 0.88 22.36
CA GLU A 467 2.79 -0.42 21.74
C GLU A 467 3.92 -0.86 20.80
N TRP A 468 4.37 0.05 19.92
CA TRP A 468 5.30 -0.33 18.85
C TRP A 468 6.75 -0.27 19.31
N ILE A 469 7.09 0.68 20.18
CA ILE A 469 8.43 0.84 20.75
C ILE A 469 8.60 0.02 22.06
N ASN A 470 7.51 -0.57 22.59
CA ASN A 470 7.48 -1.23 23.92
C ASN A 470 8.06 -0.34 25.03
N PHE A 471 7.81 0.97 24.96
CA PHE A 471 8.31 1.90 25.96
C PHE A 471 7.48 1.74 27.24
N HIS A 472 8.07 1.13 28.28
CA HIS A 472 7.35 0.92 29.53
C HIS A 472 6.94 2.26 30.17
N PHE A 473 5.69 2.35 30.62
CA PHE A 473 5.15 3.52 31.31
C PHE A 473 6.03 3.97 32.49
N LEU A 474 6.57 3.00 33.23
CA LEU A 474 7.51 3.27 34.30
C LEU A 474 8.75 4.03 33.80
N SER A 475 9.32 3.63 32.65
CA SER A 475 10.48 4.30 32.06
C SER A 475 10.14 5.74 31.65
N LEU A 476 8.96 6.00 31.08
CA LEU A 476 8.52 7.35 30.75
C LEU A 476 8.40 8.23 32.00
N VAL A 477 7.79 7.70 33.07
CA VAL A 477 7.67 8.40 34.35
C VAL A 477 9.07 8.69 34.91
N CYS A 478 9.98 7.71 34.90
CA CYS A 478 11.36 7.89 35.34
C CYS A 478 12.11 8.97 34.54
N TYR A 479 12.01 8.97 33.21
CA TYR A 479 12.65 10.01 32.38
C TYR A 479 12.03 11.39 32.57
N GLY A 480 10.71 11.48 32.75
CA GLY A 480 10.01 12.72 33.04
C GLY A 480 10.42 13.30 34.39
N LEU A 481 10.51 12.45 35.43
CA LEU A 481 11.03 12.85 36.75
C LEU A 481 12.49 13.26 36.68
N LEU A 482 13.34 12.53 35.93
CA LEU A 482 14.75 12.88 35.73
C LEU A 482 14.89 14.25 35.03
N LEU A 483 14.13 14.49 33.96
CA LEU A 483 14.13 15.78 33.27
C LEU A 483 13.63 16.90 34.19
N GLY A 484 12.57 16.65 34.97
CA GLY A 484 12.06 17.58 35.97
C GLY A 484 13.11 17.95 37.01
N MET A 485 13.83 16.96 37.53
CA MET A 485 14.95 17.17 38.46
C MET A 485 16.09 17.98 37.82
N ILE A 486 16.47 17.67 36.57
CA ILE A 486 17.50 18.42 35.84
C ILE A 486 17.08 19.87 35.64
N VAL A 487 15.84 20.12 35.22
CA VAL A 487 15.31 21.48 35.03
C VAL A 487 15.28 22.24 36.35
N GLN A 488 14.80 21.62 37.44
CA GLN A 488 14.80 22.24 38.76
C GLN A 488 16.23 22.54 39.25
N PHE A 489 17.18 21.63 39.02
CA PHE A 489 18.58 21.80 39.39
C PHE A 489 19.25 22.94 38.59
N VAL A 490 19.05 22.95 37.27
CA VAL A 490 19.54 24.03 36.40
C VAL A 490 18.89 25.35 36.76
N TRP A 491 17.59 25.40 37.02
CA TRP A 491 16.88 26.62 37.43
C TRP A 491 17.39 27.16 38.77
N SER A 492 17.60 26.28 39.75
CA SER A 492 18.14 26.62 41.07
C SER A 492 19.57 27.18 40.95
N ASN A 493 20.44 26.55 40.16
CA ASN A 493 21.84 26.98 40.00
C ASN A 493 22.01 28.18 39.06
N ALA A 494 21.22 28.28 37.98
CA ALA A 494 21.24 29.41 37.06
C ALA A 494 20.74 30.70 37.73
N SER A 495 19.81 30.59 38.69
CA SER A 495 19.38 31.74 39.50
C SER A 495 20.53 32.32 40.35
N GLY A 496 21.43 31.45 40.85
CA GLY A 496 22.63 31.86 41.60
C GLY A 496 23.72 32.49 40.73
N ALA A 497 23.82 32.12 39.45
CA ALA A 497 24.81 32.67 38.52
C ALA A 497 24.41 34.03 37.91
N LEU A 498 23.12 34.42 37.97
CA LEU A 498 22.58 35.63 37.34
C LEU A 498 22.32 36.80 38.31
N ASN A 499 22.90 36.76 39.53
CA ASN A 499 22.80 37.81 40.56
C ASN A 499 21.38 38.34 40.82
N ARG A 500 20.37 37.51 40.58
CA ARG A 500 18.95 37.83 40.70
C ARG A 500 18.41 37.08 41.91
N SER A 501 17.70 37.78 42.80
CA SER A 501 17.13 37.24 44.05
C SER A 501 16.58 35.82 43.87
N GLN A 502 17.01 34.91 44.73
CA GLN A 502 16.76 33.46 44.68
C GLN A 502 15.27 33.16 44.51
N SER A 503 14.82 32.98 43.27
CA SER A 503 13.42 32.68 42.96
C SER A 503 13.15 31.25 43.41
N GLY A 504 12.26 31.08 44.39
CA GLY A 504 11.89 29.77 44.92
C GLY A 504 11.45 28.81 43.82
N VAL A 505 12.03 27.61 43.80
CA VAL A 505 11.67 26.55 42.84
C VAL A 505 10.21 26.14 43.10
N PRO A 506 9.33 26.15 42.09
CA PRO A 506 7.93 25.77 42.29
C PRO A 506 7.83 24.31 42.72
N ARG A 507 7.20 24.07 43.88
CA ARG A 507 6.88 22.70 44.33
C ARG A 507 5.69 22.17 43.53
N LEU A 508 5.93 21.11 42.77
CA LEU A 508 4.86 20.40 42.05
C LEU A 508 4.02 19.61 43.07
N VAL A 509 2.90 20.19 43.50
CA VAL A 509 1.90 19.51 44.33
C VAL A 509 0.67 19.28 43.48
N LEU A 510 0.36 18.01 43.19
CA LEU A 510 -0.85 17.67 42.47
C LEU A 510 -2.07 17.86 43.40
N PRO A 511 -3.15 18.54 42.94
CA PRO A 511 -4.34 18.75 43.74
C PRO A 511 -4.98 17.41 44.14
N LYS A 512 -5.29 17.24 45.43
CA LYS A 512 -5.96 16.02 45.93
C LYS A 512 -7.35 15.84 45.31
N ASP A 513 -8.02 16.96 45.03
CA ASP A 513 -9.36 16.99 44.44
C ASP A 513 -9.40 16.37 43.04
N PHE A 514 -8.30 16.49 42.27
CA PHE A 514 -8.20 15.88 40.95
C PHE A 514 -8.29 14.35 41.03
N PHE A 515 -7.59 13.72 41.98
CA PHE A 515 -7.62 12.27 42.14
C PHE A 515 -8.96 11.79 42.71
N ALA A 516 -9.55 12.56 43.62
CA ALA A 516 -10.85 12.25 44.19
C ALA A 516 -11.96 12.26 43.12
N ASP A 517 -11.98 13.29 42.26
CA ASP A 517 -12.98 13.45 41.21
C ASP A 517 -12.89 12.37 40.13
N VAL A 518 -11.66 12.01 39.73
CA VAL A 518 -11.42 10.87 38.82
C VAL A 518 -11.87 9.55 39.45
N GLY A 519 -11.53 9.32 40.72
CA GLY A 519 -11.91 8.10 41.44
C GLY A 519 -13.43 7.93 41.56
N VAL A 520 -14.14 9.01 41.89
CA VAL A 520 -15.61 9.02 42.00
C VAL A 520 -16.27 8.79 40.64
N THR A 521 -15.79 9.44 39.58
CA THR A 521 -16.32 9.29 38.22
C THR A 521 -16.18 7.85 37.73
N VAL A 522 -14.99 7.27 37.87
CA VAL A 522 -14.72 5.89 37.45
C VAL A 522 -15.53 4.90 38.27
N GLY A 523 -15.59 5.08 39.60
CA GLY A 523 -16.35 4.19 40.48
C GLY A 523 -17.85 4.19 40.15
N THR A 524 -18.40 5.34 39.79
CA THR A 524 -19.83 5.47 39.45
C THR A 524 -20.17 4.69 38.17
N GLU A 525 -19.36 4.82 37.12
CA GLU A 525 -19.58 4.10 35.86
C GLU A 525 -19.37 2.59 35.98
N VAL A 526 -18.36 2.16 36.76
CA VAL A 526 -18.14 0.72 37.04
C VAL A 526 -19.32 0.12 37.78
N ASN A 527 -19.81 0.80 38.83
CA ASN A 527 -20.97 0.34 39.60
C ASN A 527 -22.24 0.28 38.74
N ARG A 528 -22.41 1.24 37.82
CA ARG A 528 -23.52 1.25 36.87
C ARG A 528 -23.47 0.06 35.91
N GLY A 529 -22.28 -0.25 35.36
CA GLY A 529 -22.07 -1.40 34.50
C GLY A 529 -22.31 -2.73 35.21
N LEU A 530 -21.81 -2.88 36.44
CA LEU A 530 -22.02 -4.07 37.26
C LEU A 530 -23.50 -4.29 37.58
N MET A 531 -24.22 -3.22 37.94
CA MET A 531 -25.66 -3.29 38.22
C MET A 531 -26.45 -3.72 36.99
N PHE A 532 -26.11 -3.20 35.80
CA PHE A 532 -26.73 -3.63 34.54
C PHE A 532 -26.49 -5.12 34.24
N LEU A 533 -25.26 -5.60 34.39
CA LEU A 533 -24.94 -7.02 34.19
C LEU A 533 -25.66 -7.92 35.20
N GLN A 534 -25.76 -7.47 36.46
CA GLN A 534 -26.45 -8.19 37.51
C GLN A 534 -27.96 -8.24 37.27
N ASP A 535 -28.59 -7.13 36.90
CA ASP A 535 -30.01 -7.08 36.53
C ASP A 535 -30.31 -8.00 35.33
N LEU A 536 -29.42 -8.02 34.34
CA LEU A 536 -29.58 -8.88 33.18
C LEU A 536 -29.40 -10.38 33.51
N ALA A 537 -28.49 -10.70 34.44
CA ALA A 537 -28.25 -12.07 34.89
C ALA A 537 -29.38 -12.59 35.80
N CYS A 538 -29.94 -11.75 36.66
CA CYS A 538 -30.95 -12.15 37.64
C CYS A 538 -32.40 -11.98 37.15
N ARG A 539 -32.67 -11.00 36.28
CA ARG A 539 -34.04 -10.62 35.86
C ARG A 539 -34.22 -10.55 34.34
N GLY A 540 -33.15 -10.71 33.55
CA GLY A 540 -33.20 -10.65 32.10
C GLY A 540 -33.85 -11.88 31.47
N SER A 541 -34.41 -11.71 30.28
CA SER A 541 -34.86 -12.85 29.47
C SER A 541 -33.65 -13.66 28.97
N LEU A 542 -33.81 -14.99 28.84
CA LEU A 542 -32.75 -15.90 28.36
C LEU A 542 -32.09 -15.41 27.07
N LYS A 543 -32.89 -14.83 26.16
CA LYS A 543 -32.42 -14.24 24.90
C LYS A 543 -31.50 -13.02 25.10
N GLN A 544 -31.86 -12.11 26.01
CA GLN A 544 -31.04 -10.93 26.32
C GLN A 544 -29.74 -11.33 27.03
N PHE A 545 -29.83 -12.28 27.97
CA PHE A 545 -28.66 -12.84 28.64
C PHE A 545 -27.69 -13.47 27.64
N LEU A 546 -28.19 -14.30 26.71
CA LEU A 546 -27.36 -14.97 25.71
C LEU A 546 -26.72 -13.97 24.73
N MET A 547 -27.44 -12.92 24.30
CA MET A 547 -26.85 -11.87 23.45
C MET A 547 -25.70 -11.14 24.15
N VAL A 548 -25.86 -10.79 25.43
CA VAL A 548 -24.81 -10.08 26.18
C VAL A 548 -23.65 -11.01 26.50
N ALA A 549 -23.89 -12.29 26.80
CA ALA A 549 -22.84 -13.29 27.00
C ALA A 549 -22.02 -13.53 25.72
N ILE A 550 -22.68 -13.69 24.57
CA ILE A 550 -22.00 -13.82 23.26
C ILE A 550 -21.23 -12.52 22.94
N GLY A 551 -21.81 -11.35 23.21
CA GLY A 551 -21.16 -10.06 23.03
C GLY A 551 -19.90 -9.90 23.87
N LEU A 552 -19.96 -10.25 25.15
CA LEU A 552 -18.81 -10.25 26.06
C LEU A 552 -17.73 -11.26 25.64
N TRP A 553 -18.14 -12.44 25.16
CA TRP A 553 -17.21 -13.45 24.64
C TRP A 553 -16.51 -13.00 23.35
N LEU A 554 -17.24 -12.40 22.41
CA LEU A 554 -16.66 -11.82 21.19
C LEU A 554 -15.72 -10.65 21.53
N ALA A 555 -16.10 -9.81 22.48
CA ALA A 555 -15.24 -8.74 22.98
C ALA A 555 -13.96 -9.28 23.62
N ALA A 556 -14.05 -10.37 24.38
CA ALA A 556 -12.90 -11.07 24.95
C ALA A 556 -12.00 -11.71 23.89
N MET A 557 -12.57 -12.30 22.82
CA MET A 557 -11.78 -12.79 21.68
C MET A 557 -11.04 -11.67 20.97
N ILE A 558 -11.70 -10.54 20.72
CA ILE A 558 -11.06 -9.35 20.12
C ILE A 558 -9.95 -8.82 21.04
N GLY A 559 -10.19 -8.82 22.35
CA GLY A 559 -9.20 -8.48 23.38
C GLY A 559 -8.02 -9.46 23.46
N SER A 560 -8.16 -10.71 22.97
CA SER A 560 -7.05 -11.66 22.86
C SER A 560 -6.19 -11.42 21.60
N CYS A 561 -6.76 -10.76 20.59
CA CYS A 561 -6.07 -10.44 19.33
C CYS A 561 -5.25 -9.13 19.38
N CYS A 562 -5.51 -8.24 20.35
CA CYS A 562 -4.92 -6.91 20.40
C CYS A 562 -4.62 -6.50 21.85
N ASN A 563 -3.49 -5.84 22.10
CA ASN A 563 -3.21 -5.27 23.41
C ASN A 563 -4.28 -4.23 23.81
N PHE A 564 -4.56 -4.06 25.10
CA PHE A 564 -5.59 -3.14 25.61
C PHE A 564 -5.41 -1.71 25.07
N LEU A 565 -4.17 -1.25 24.99
CA LEU A 565 -3.80 0.07 24.45
C LEU A 565 -4.10 0.20 22.95
N THR A 566 -3.98 -0.91 22.21
CA THR A 566 -4.32 -1.00 20.79
C THR A 566 -5.83 -0.99 20.57
N VAL A 567 -6.61 -1.66 21.42
CA VAL A 567 -8.07 -1.59 21.38
C VAL A 567 -8.55 -0.17 21.68
N LEU A 568 -7.98 0.48 22.70
CA LEU A 568 -8.28 1.88 23.02
C LEU A 568 -7.95 2.83 21.86
N TYR A 569 -6.80 2.64 21.22
CA TYR A 569 -6.41 3.45 20.07
C TYR A 569 -7.32 3.25 18.86
N ILE A 570 -7.68 2.00 18.53
CA ILE A 570 -8.63 1.72 17.44
C ILE A 570 -10.00 2.35 17.75
N GLY A 571 -10.47 2.25 19.00
CA GLY A 571 -11.69 2.91 19.45
C GLY A 571 -11.62 4.43 19.32
N PHE A 572 -10.48 5.04 19.70
CA PHE A 572 -10.23 6.47 19.57
C PHE A 572 -10.21 6.94 18.11
N VAL A 573 -9.49 6.22 17.24
CA VAL A 573 -9.45 6.50 15.80
C VAL A 573 -10.84 6.34 15.19
N GLY A 574 -11.56 5.29 15.56
CA GLY A 574 -12.95 5.07 15.16
C GLY A 574 -13.84 6.24 15.56
N ALA A 575 -13.79 6.67 16.81
CA ALA A 575 -14.54 7.83 17.29
C ALA A 575 -14.18 9.15 16.57
N HIS A 576 -12.94 9.31 16.11
CA HIS A 576 -12.47 10.49 15.37
C HIS A 576 -12.67 10.43 13.84
N THR A 577 -13.00 9.27 13.27
CA THR A 577 -13.11 9.09 11.82
C THR A 577 -14.50 8.66 11.37
N MET A 578 -15.19 7.83 12.16
CA MET A 578 -16.54 7.33 11.87
C MET A 578 -17.58 8.45 11.76
N PRO A 579 -17.62 9.49 12.63
CA PRO A 579 -18.62 10.54 12.51
C PRO A 579 -18.51 11.35 11.20
N VAL A 580 -17.27 11.62 10.75
CA VAL A 580 -17.00 12.31 9.49
C VAL A 580 -17.32 11.43 8.29
N LEU A 581 -16.97 10.15 8.38
CA LEU A 581 -17.26 9.19 7.33
C LEU A 581 -18.78 9.03 7.19
N TYR A 582 -19.51 8.98 8.31
CA TYR A 582 -20.96 8.90 8.32
C TYR A 582 -21.63 10.18 7.82
N GLU A 583 -21.19 11.38 8.24
CA GLU A 583 -21.72 12.65 7.71
C GLU A 583 -21.52 12.79 6.18
N ARG A 584 -20.49 12.14 5.63
CA ARG A 584 -20.15 12.21 4.21
C ARG A 584 -20.84 11.16 3.33
N TYR A 585 -21.30 10.06 3.93
CA TYR A 585 -21.88 8.91 3.22
C TYR A 585 -23.22 8.47 3.85
N GLU A 586 -23.95 9.40 4.48
CA GLU A 586 -25.16 9.14 5.28
C GLU A 586 -26.17 8.25 4.51
N ASP A 587 -26.52 8.62 3.27
CA ASP A 587 -27.52 7.88 2.47
C ASP A 587 -27.04 6.49 2.01
N GLU A 588 -25.74 6.32 1.74
CA GLU A 588 -25.14 5.04 1.30
C GLU A 588 -24.96 4.07 2.47
N VAL A 589 -24.59 4.59 3.65
CA VAL A 589 -24.44 3.79 4.87
C VAL A 589 -25.81 3.37 5.38
N ASP A 590 -26.80 4.26 5.37
CA ASP A 590 -28.18 3.93 5.76
C ASP A 590 -28.78 2.86 4.83
N GLY A 591 -28.62 3.00 3.51
CA GLY A 591 -29.08 1.98 2.56
C GLY A 591 -28.37 0.62 2.72
N PHE A 592 -27.05 0.62 3.00
CA PHE A 592 -26.30 -0.61 3.24
C PHE A 592 -26.68 -1.28 4.55
N VAL A 593 -26.81 -0.49 5.63
CA VAL A 593 -27.18 -0.97 6.95
C VAL A 593 -28.62 -1.46 6.98
N ASP A 594 -29.56 -0.81 6.29
CA ASP A 594 -30.93 -1.30 6.15
C ASP A 594 -30.98 -2.61 5.36
N SER A 595 -30.22 -2.74 4.27
CA SER A 595 -30.08 -4.01 3.53
C SER A 595 -29.46 -5.12 4.39
N LEU A 596 -28.45 -4.80 5.21
CA LEU A 596 -27.82 -5.72 6.16
C LEU A 596 -28.77 -6.11 7.29
N LEU A 597 -29.46 -5.14 7.90
CA LEU A 597 -30.44 -5.35 8.95
C LEU A 597 -31.63 -6.15 8.45
N MET A 598 -32.10 -5.93 7.22
CA MET A 598 -33.11 -6.80 6.60
C MET A 598 -32.60 -8.23 6.42
N LYS A 599 -31.36 -8.42 5.95
CA LYS A 599 -30.75 -9.76 5.83
C LYS A 599 -30.57 -10.42 7.19
N PHE A 600 -30.13 -9.68 8.20
CA PHE A 600 -29.97 -10.15 9.57
C PHE A 600 -31.32 -10.45 10.22
N HIS A 601 -32.33 -9.60 10.05
CA HIS A 601 -33.68 -9.84 10.55
C HIS A 601 -34.32 -11.04 9.87
N SER A 602 -34.08 -11.25 8.56
CA SER A 602 -34.50 -12.46 7.85
C SER A 602 -33.79 -13.72 8.39
N HIS A 603 -32.49 -13.66 8.69
CA HIS A 603 -31.75 -14.77 9.28
C HIS A 603 -32.15 -15.01 10.74
N TYR A 604 -32.36 -13.94 11.50
CA TYR A 604 -32.84 -13.96 12.87
C TYR A 604 -34.23 -14.57 12.92
N LYS A 605 -35.16 -14.17 12.05
CA LYS A 605 -36.51 -14.73 11.98
C LYS A 605 -36.49 -16.23 11.64
N LYS A 606 -35.57 -16.69 10.76
CA LYS A 606 -35.33 -18.12 10.50
C LYS A 606 -34.75 -18.87 11.70
N MET A 607 -33.86 -18.25 12.47
CA MET A 607 -33.26 -18.81 13.67
C MET A 607 -34.25 -18.84 14.85
N ASP A 608 -35.09 -17.82 14.95
CA ASP A 608 -36.12 -17.65 15.97
C ASP A 608 -37.23 -18.69 15.78
N THR A 609 -37.73 -18.85 14.54
CA THR A 609 -38.72 -19.89 14.18
C THR A 609 -38.16 -21.31 14.17
N GLY A 610 -36.86 -21.47 13.92
CA GLY A 610 -36.20 -22.79 13.85
C GLY A 610 -35.75 -23.34 15.20
N PHE A 611 -35.23 -22.47 16.08
CA PHE A 611 -34.55 -22.87 17.32
C PHE A 611 -35.12 -22.22 18.57
N LEU A 612 -35.32 -20.89 18.60
CA LEU A 612 -35.69 -20.18 19.83
C LEU A 612 -37.15 -20.38 20.23
N SER A 613 -38.08 -20.48 19.26
CA SER A 613 -39.51 -20.73 19.51
C SER A 613 -39.82 -22.18 19.91
N ARG A 614 -38.86 -23.09 19.76
CA ARG A 614 -38.97 -24.51 20.16
C ARG A 614 -38.46 -24.76 21.58
N ILE A 615 -37.85 -23.77 22.22
CA ILE A 615 -37.46 -23.84 23.62
C ILE A 615 -38.74 -23.59 24.44
N PRO A 616 -39.21 -24.55 25.26
CA PRO A 616 -40.40 -24.34 26.06
C PRO A 616 -40.13 -23.26 27.09
N SER A 617 -40.83 -22.13 26.99
CA SER A 617 -40.89 -21.14 28.06
C SER A 617 -41.66 -21.77 29.22
N GLY A 618 -40.93 -22.33 30.20
CA GLY A 618 -41.52 -22.89 31.40
C GLY A 618 -42.31 -21.82 32.15
N ARG A 619 -43.65 -21.89 32.07
CA ARG A 619 -44.52 -21.32 33.10
C ARG A 619 -44.32 -22.17 34.35
N PHE A 620 -43.50 -21.69 35.28
CA PHE A 620 -43.63 -22.14 36.66
C PHE A 620 -44.98 -21.65 37.17
N GLY A 621 -45.99 -22.51 37.08
CA GLY A 621 -47.26 -22.32 37.75
C GLY A 621 -47.03 -22.37 39.24
N PHE A 622 -47.17 -21.24 39.91
CA PHE A 622 -47.42 -21.23 41.34
C PHE A 622 -48.76 -21.92 41.58
N LYS A 623 -48.72 -23.15 42.10
CA LYS A 623 -49.87 -23.75 42.80
C LYS A 623 -50.15 -22.86 44.02
N LYS A 624 -51.32 -22.21 44.03
CA LYS A 624 -51.98 -21.86 45.29
C LYS A 624 -52.27 -23.16 46.02
N HIS A 625 -51.71 -23.33 47.21
CA HIS A 625 -52.32 -24.15 48.25
C HIS A 625 -52.85 -23.17 49.28
N ASP A 626 -54.13 -23.34 49.61
CA ASP A 626 -54.88 -22.63 50.64
C ASP A 626 -54.24 -22.76 52.04
#